data_AF-A0A532UXV8-F1
#
_entry.id   AF-A0A532UXV8-F1
#
_cell.length_a   1.000
_cell.length_b   1.000
_cell.length_c   1.000
_cell.angle_alpha   90.00
_cell.angle_beta   90.00
_cell.angle_gamma   90.00
#
_symmetry.space_group_name_H-M   'P 1'
#
loop_
_entity.id
_entity.type
_entity.pdbx_description
1 polymer ?
#
loop_
_entity_poly.entity_id
_entity_poly.type
_entity_poly.pdbx_seq_one_letter_code
_entity_poly.pdbx_strand_id
1 'polypeptide(L)'
;MPCPICEYEFIYVDAFLHHFKNNAGIFIDPIHAIPIAPGYTVGGEIQVIPDDVQLISYGITYNRPPELFFFNRKIQPVRDLVLENIYVAALSISTDNFILLSRTFDPVKATPRQRIRWMSVGEIGEQEKPIWINILQNAADLILKSEDRAGLVMLQIAFDFFLDSLLGQLGLTENNVKAATRSWKISDRRAKIRMIEGQIGKLPEDLTLKLVDLAEQRNRIVHGKKSKTDSPDLTSAEAFQVIIETITSYNDLKYAAQRDKVLVEEAI
;
A
#
# COMPACT_ATOMS: atom_id res chain seq x y z
N MET A 1 -14.06 14.30 19.45
CA MET A 1 -13.69 15.74 19.46
C MET A 1 -14.48 16.45 18.37
N PRO A 2 -15.16 17.56 18.66
CA PRO A 2 -15.87 18.36 17.66
C PRO A 2 -14.89 19.03 16.69
N CYS A 3 -15.33 19.22 15.45
CA CYS A 3 -14.55 19.94 14.44
C CYS A 3 -14.30 21.40 14.88
N PRO A 4 -13.06 21.93 14.91
CA PRO A 4 -12.78 23.29 15.37
C PRO A 4 -13.28 24.40 14.42
N ILE A 5 -13.83 24.03 13.25
CA ILE A 5 -14.30 24.97 12.22
C ILE A 5 -15.83 25.02 12.16
N CYS A 6 -16.52 23.91 12.42
CA CYS A 6 -17.99 23.84 12.28
C CYS A 6 -18.68 23.17 13.47
N GLU A 7 -17.94 22.87 14.55
CA GLU A 7 -18.41 22.34 15.83
C GLU A 7 -19.18 21.00 15.79
N TYR A 8 -19.28 20.36 14.62
CA TYR A 8 -19.95 19.07 14.45
C TYR A 8 -19.20 17.94 15.17
N GLU A 9 -19.91 17.15 15.98
CA GLU A 9 -19.41 15.93 16.62
C GLU A 9 -19.61 14.72 15.70
N PHE A 10 -18.52 14.05 15.32
CA PHE A 10 -18.56 12.81 14.56
C PHE A 10 -18.85 11.63 15.49
N ILE A 11 -19.92 10.88 15.22
CA ILE A 11 -20.23 9.61 15.89
C ILE A 11 -19.53 8.50 15.10
N TYR A 12 -18.38 8.04 15.58
CA TYR A 12 -17.66 6.89 15.01
C TYR A 12 -18.34 5.60 15.52
N VAL A 13 -18.93 4.80 14.62
CA VAL A 13 -19.63 3.55 14.98
C VAL A 13 -18.78 2.34 14.58
N ASP A 14 -18.42 1.53 15.58
CA ASP A 14 -17.60 0.30 15.54
C ASP A 14 -18.22 -0.87 14.76
N ALA A 15 -18.38 -0.76 13.43
CA ALA A 15 -18.73 -1.90 12.56
C ALA A 15 -17.50 -2.78 12.18
N PHE A 16 -16.40 -2.66 12.95
CA PHE A 16 -15.01 -2.94 12.58
C PHE A 16 -14.61 -4.43 12.44
N LEU A 17 -15.35 -5.41 12.97
CA LEU A 17 -14.79 -6.78 13.14
C LEU A 17 -15.41 -7.92 12.33
N HIS A 18 -16.55 -7.73 11.66
CA HIS A 18 -17.24 -8.87 11.04
C HIS A 18 -16.92 -9.17 9.57
N HIS A 19 -16.26 -8.26 8.84
CA HIS A 19 -16.12 -8.37 7.38
C HIS A 19 -14.77 -8.93 6.88
N PHE A 20 -13.75 -8.95 7.75
CA PHE A 20 -12.36 -9.29 7.41
C PHE A 20 -12.18 -10.72 6.84
N LYS A 21 -13.13 -11.63 7.06
CA LYS A 21 -12.98 -13.05 6.73
C LYS A 21 -13.38 -13.41 5.30
N ASN A 22 -14.07 -12.54 4.56
CA ASN A 22 -14.79 -12.97 3.35
C ASN A 22 -14.28 -12.41 2.00
N ASN A 23 -13.34 -11.44 1.94
CA ASN A 23 -13.06 -10.71 0.68
C ASN A 23 -11.58 -10.38 0.39
N ALA A 24 -10.65 -11.34 0.59
CA ALA A 24 -9.21 -11.14 0.29
C ALA A 24 -8.89 -10.88 -1.21
N GLY A 25 -9.82 -11.16 -2.12
CA GLY A 25 -9.59 -11.07 -3.58
C GLY A 25 -9.71 -9.68 -4.20
N ILE A 26 -10.09 -8.64 -3.43
CA ILE A 26 -10.37 -7.30 -3.98
C ILE A 26 -9.13 -6.38 -3.95
N PHE A 27 -8.08 -6.76 -3.22
CA PHE A 27 -6.94 -5.88 -2.91
C PHE A 27 -5.67 -6.18 -3.70
N ILE A 28 -5.74 -7.06 -4.70
CA ILE A 28 -4.57 -7.46 -5.47
C ILE A 28 -4.78 -7.01 -6.92
N ASP A 29 -4.51 -5.72 -7.15
CA ASP A 29 -4.40 -5.16 -8.50
C ASP A 29 -3.10 -5.67 -9.15
N PRO A 30 -3.17 -6.27 -10.35
CA PRO A 30 -2.03 -6.75 -11.15
C PRO A 30 -0.88 -5.76 -11.39
N ILE A 31 -1.10 -4.46 -11.20
CA ILE A 31 -0.12 -3.40 -11.50
C ILE A 31 0.72 -3.03 -10.26
N HIS A 32 0.25 -3.34 -9.05
CA HIS A 32 0.90 -2.93 -7.79
C HIS A 32 1.52 -4.11 -7.03
N ALA A 33 2.32 -4.93 -7.74
CA ALA A 33 3.31 -5.83 -7.10
C ALA A 33 4.54 -5.05 -6.57
N ILE A 34 4.32 -3.82 -6.08
CA ILE A 34 5.30 -2.96 -5.42
C ILE A 34 4.80 -2.80 -3.98
N PRO A 35 5.66 -2.85 -2.95
CA PRO A 35 5.21 -2.93 -1.57
C PRO A 35 4.47 -1.64 -1.20
N ILE A 36 3.13 -1.71 -1.11
CA ILE A 36 2.32 -0.61 -0.56
C ILE A 36 2.84 -0.25 0.84
N ALA A 37 3.41 -1.24 1.56
CA ALA A 37 4.23 -1.01 2.73
C ALA A 37 5.58 -1.76 2.63
N PRO A 38 6.73 -1.06 2.60
CA PRO A 38 8.01 -1.60 3.03
C PRO A 38 7.84 -2.39 4.32
N GLY A 39 8.13 -3.69 4.31
CA GLY A 39 8.01 -4.50 5.53
C GLY A 39 6.87 -5.52 5.56
N TYR A 40 6.00 -5.60 4.53
CA TYR A 40 4.82 -6.48 4.61
C TYR A 40 4.59 -7.39 3.40
N THR A 41 5.04 -7.01 2.21
CA THR A 41 4.77 -7.77 0.98
C THR A 41 6.00 -7.95 0.13
N VAL A 42 6.26 -9.17 -0.32
CA VAL A 42 7.28 -9.48 -1.34
C VAL A 42 6.62 -10.33 -2.41
N GLY A 43 7.03 -10.14 -3.66
CA GLY A 43 6.56 -10.96 -4.77
C GLY A 43 7.62 -11.06 -5.86
N GLY A 44 7.36 -11.94 -6.81
CA GLY A 44 8.28 -12.13 -7.92
C GLY A 44 7.75 -13.12 -8.95
N GLU A 45 8.63 -13.47 -9.88
CA GLU A 45 8.39 -14.51 -10.88
C GLU A 45 9.28 -15.72 -10.61
N ILE A 46 8.72 -16.93 -10.72
CA ILE A 46 9.44 -18.19 -10.61
C ILE A 46 9.25 -18.96 -11.90
N GLN A 47 10.34 -19.50 -12.45
CA GLN A 47 10.25 -20.50 -13.49
C GLN A 47 10.03 -21.88 -12.84
N VAL A 48 8.81 -22.39 -13.00
CA VAL A 48 8.41 -23.71 -12.49
C VAL A 48 9.02 -24.80 -13.34
N ILE A 49 9.70 -25.73 -12.69
CA ILE A 49 10.22 -26.96 -13.29
C ILE A 49 9.20 -28.07 -13.00
N PRO A 50 8.53 -28.64 -14.02
CA PRO A 50 7.52 -29.68 -13.80
C PRO A 50 8.06 -30.88 -13.01
N ASP A 51 7.23 -31.41 -12.11
CA ASP A 51 7.53 -32.56 -11.25
C ASP A 51 8.73 -32.37 -10.30
N ASP A 52 9.06 -31.12 -10.01
CA ASP A 52 10.15 -30.72 -9.12
C ASP A 52 9.64 -30.03 -7.84
N VAL A 53 10.55 -29.94 -6.87
CA VAL A 53 10.37 -29.20 -5.62
C VAL A 53 11.42 -28.09 -5.55
N GLN A 54 10.97 -26.84 -5.48
CA GLN A 54 11.85 -25.66 -5.50
C GLN A 54 11.74 -24.90 -4.17
N LEU A 55 12.87 -24.56 -3.56
CA LEU A 55 12.91 -23.66 -2.39
C LEU A 55 13.00 -22.21 -2.87
N ILE A 56 12.07 -21.37 -2.44
CA ILE A 56 12.00 -19.96 -2.84
C ILE A 56 12.18 -19.09 -1.61
N SER A 57 13.24 -18.28 -1.58
CA SER A 57 13.46 -17.31 -0.51
C SER A 57 12.67 -16.02 -0.77
N TYR A 58 12.14 -15.44 0.30
CA TYR A 58 11.52 -14.11 0.24
C TYR A 58 12.57 -12.99 0.15
N GLY A 59 13.85 -13.24 0.46
CA GLY A 59 14.86 -12.18 0.63
C GLY A 59 14.65 -11.30 1.87
N ILE A 60 13.68 -11.66 2.71
CA ILE A 60 13.31 -11.03 3.99
C ILE A 60 12.89 -12.11 4.98
N THR A 61 12.81 -11.75 6.27
CA THR A 61 12.34 -12.63 7.36
C THR A 61 11.04 -12.09 7.95
N TYR A 62 9.95 -12.86 7.81
CA TYR A 62 8.68 -12.55 8.46
C TYR A 62 8.67 -12.99 9.95
N ASN A 63 7.83 -12.39 10.78
CA ASN A 63 7.65 -12.81 12.19
C ASN A 63 6.98 -14.18 12.32
N ARG A 64 6.08 -14.46 11.39
CA ARG A 64 5.30 -15.70 11.28
C ARG A 64 5.18 -16.07 9.81
N PRO A 65 4.95 -17.35 9.47
CA PRO A 65 4.70 -17.74 8.09
C PRO A 65 3.67 -16.81 7.42
N PRO A 66 4.03 -16.12 6.32
CA PRO A 66 3.15 -15.17 5.66
C PRO A 66 2.01 -15.89 4.93
N GLU A 67 0.98 -15.14 4.52
CA GLU A 67 0.04 -15.64 3.52
C GLU A 67 0.71 -15.61 2.15
N LEU A 68 0.63 -16.72 1.41
CA LEU A 68 1.21 -16.86 0.08
C LEU A 68 0.09 -17.01 -0.96
N PHE A 69 0.24 -16.26 -2.06
CA PHE A 69 -0.66 -16.30 -3.20
C PHE A 69 0.15 -16.52 -4.47
N PHE A 70 -0.38 -17.34 -5.37
CA PHE A 70 0.01 -17.41 -6.76
C PHE A 70 -0.98 -16.65 -7.62
N PHE A 71 -0.59 -16.29 -8.82
CA PHE A 71 -1.47 -15.60 -9.76
C PHE A 71 -1.86 -16.50 -10.92
N ASN A 72 -3.17 -16.64 -11.15
CA ASN A 72 -3.67 -17.34 -12.33
C ASN A 72 -3.53 -16.49 -13.61
N ARG A 73 -3.95 -17.03 -14.76
CA ARG A 73 -3.87 -16.32 -16.06
C ARG A 73 -4.65 -15.01 -16.10
N LYS A 74 -5.67 -14.86 -15.25
CA LYS A 74 -6.45 -13.63 -15.07
C LYS A 74 -5.86 -12.71 -14.00
N ILE A 75 -4.69 -13.06 -13.48
CA ILE A 75 -3.96 -12.36 -12.42
C ILE A 75 -4.81 -12.26 -11.13
N GLN A 76 -5.62 -13.29 -10.89
CA GLN A 76 -6.33 -13.42 -9.62
C GLN A 76 -5.47 -14.21 -8.64
N PRO A 77 -5.41 -13.77 -7.36
CA PRO A 77 -4.68 -14.46 -6.31
C PRO A 77 -5.36 -15.80 -5.97
N VAL A 78 -4.59 -16.88 -5.96
CA VAL A 78 -5.03 -18.24 -5.63
C VAL A 78 -4.01 -18.89 -4.71
N ARG A 79 -4.45 -19.77 -3.79
CA ARG A 79 -3.54 -20.51 -2.91
C ARG A 79 -2.83 -21.66 -3.61
N ASP A 80 -3.55 -22.29 -4.53
CA ASP A 80 -3.06 -23.34 -5.40
C ASP A 80 -3.31 -22.93 -6.84
N LEU A 81 -2.32 -23.13 -7.69
CA LEU A 81 -2.35 -22.71 -9.08
C LEU A 81 -2.41 -23.93 -10.00
N VAL A 82 -3.49 -24.01 -10.77
CA VAL A 82 -3.66 -25.00 -11.82
C VAL A 82 -3.46 -24.32 -13.17
N LEU A 83 -2.48 -24.79 -13.94
CA LEU A 83 -2.20 -24.32 -15.30
C LEU A 83 -2.20 -25.53 -16.22
N GLU A 84 -2.99 -25.54 -17.29
CA GLU A 84 -2.98 -26.59 -18.34
C GLU A 84 -2.78 -28.03 -17.82
N ASN A 85 -1.53 -28.50 -17.74
CA ASN A 85 -1.14 -29.84 -17.29
C ASN A 85 -0.28 -29.86 -16.01
N ILE A 86 -0.17 -28.75 -15.27
CA ILE A 86 0.64 -28.62 -14.06
C ILE A 86 -0.17 -28.07 -12.90
N TYR A 87 -0.04 -28.73 -11.76
CA TYR A 87 -0.45 -28.26 -10.45
C TYR A 87 0.74 -27.62 -9.74
N VAL A 88 0.51 -26.47 -9.11
CA VAL A 88 1.51 -25.77 -8.32
C VAL A 88 0.92 -25.38 -6.99
N ALA A 89 1.61 -25.70 -5.90
CA ALA A 89 1.22 -25.33 -4.55
C ALA A 89 2.45 -25.14 -3.66
N ALA A 90 2.29 -24.42 -2.56
CA ALA A 90 3.29 -24.42 -1.51
C ALA A 90 3.11 -25.65 -0.61
N LEU A 91 4.12 -26.52 -0.56
CA LEU A 91 4.16 -27.66 0.34
C LEU A 91 4.37 -27.21 1.80
N SER A 92 5.18 -26.17 1.98
CA SER A 92 5.48 -25.59 3.27
C SER A 92 5.75 -24.10 3.12
N ILE A 93 5.31 -23.32 4.10
CA ILE A 93 5.51 -21.88 4.18
C ILE A 93 6.17 -21.61 5.53
N SER A 94 7.36 -21.01 5.50
CA SER A 94 8.10 -20.59 6.69
C SER A 94 8.22 -19.06 6.73
N THR A 95 8.96 -18.54 7.70
CA THR A 95 9.24 -17.11 7.86
C THR A 95 10.16 -16.55 6.78
N ASP A 96 11.04 -17.36 6.19
CA ASP A 96 12.13 -16.90 5.30
C ASP A 96 12.01 -17.41 3.87
N ASN A 97 11.18 -18.43 3.67
CA ASN A 97 11.00 -19.11 2.41
C ASN A 97 9.66 -19.84 2.33
N PHE A 98 9.35 -20.32 1.13
CA PHE A 98 8.38 -21.39 0.92
C PHE A 98 8.96 -22.48 0.02
N ILE A 99 8.44 -23.69 0.16
CA ILE A 99 8.76 -24.82 -0.70
C ILE A 99 7.64 -24.95 -1.72
N LEU A 100 7.96 -24.67 -2.98
CA LEU A 100 7.08 -24.83 -4.13
C LEU A 100 7.10 -26.29 -4.58
N LEU A 101 5.94 -26.93 -4.56
CA LEU A 101 5.70 -28.22 -5.21
C LEU A 101 5.09 -27.96 -6.58
N SER A 102 5.58 -28.66 -7.59
CA SER A 102 4.90 -28.75 -8.88
C SER A 102 4.70 -30.20 -9.30
N ARG A 103 3.57 -30.50 -9.93
CA ARG A 103 3.22 -31.85 -10.39
C ARG A 103 2.49 -31.81 -11.72
N THR A 104 2.87 -32.67 -12.65
CA THR A 104 2.10 -32.87 -13.88
C THR A 104 0.89 -33.77 -13.64
N PHE A 105 -0.24 -33.47 -14.29
CA PHE A 105 -1.44 -34.31 -14.21
C PHE A 105 -1.36 -35.49 -15.18
N ASP A 106 -0.96 -35.22 -16.42
CA ASP A 106 -0.75 -36.21 -17.47
C ASP A 106 0.75 -36.32 -17.76
N PRO A 107 1.44 -37.37 -17.27
CA PRO A 107 2.88 -37.53 -17.44
C PRO A 107 3.28 -37.84 -18.89
N VAL A 108 2.32 -38.20 -19.75
CA VAL A 108 2.57 -38.49 -21.17
C VAL A 108 2.63 -37.20 -21.99
N LYS A 109 2.02 -36.11 -21.50
CA LYS A 109 2.07 -34.81 -22.15
C LYS A 109 3.34 -34.05 -21.77
N ALA A 110 4.13 -33.71 -22.79
CA ALA A 110 5.26 -32.81 -22.64
C ALA A 110 4.79 -31.48 -22.04
N THR A 111 5.23 -31.20 -20.81
CA THR A 111 4.86 -29.99 -20.08
C THR A 111 6.07 -29.06 -20.05
N PRO A 112 6.04 -27.90 -20.71
CA PRO A 112 7.16 -26.98 -20.68
C PRO A 112 7.27 -26.29 -19.32
N ARG A 113 8.46 -25.74 -19.02
CA ARG A 113 8.65 -24.85 -17.88
C ARG A 113 7.81 -23.59 -18.05
N GLN A 114 7.11 -23.18 -16.99
CA GLN A 114 6.21 -22.01 -17.03
C GLN A 114 6.66 -20.96 -16.01
N ARG A 115 6.55 -19.68 -16.37
CA ARG A 115 6.75 -18.60 -15.39
C ARG A 115 5.44 -18.35 -14.66
N ILE A 116 5.50 -18.37 -13.33
CA ILE A 116 4.38 -18.02 -12.47
C ILE A 116 4.75 -16.80 -11.63
N ARG A 117 3.74 -15.98 -11.34
CA ARG A 117 3.87 -14.90 -10.38
C ARG A 117 3.40 -15.38 -9.02
N TRP A 118 4.06 -14.87 -7.98
CA TRP A 118 3.69 -15.12 -6.59
C TRP A 118 3.81 -13.84 -5.78
N MET A 119 3.12 -13.81 -4.64
CA MET A 119 3.21 -12.77 -3.65
C MET A 119 3.01 -13.37 -2.26
N SER A 120 3.87 -12.98 -1.32
CA SER A 120 3.71 -13.22 0.10
C SER A 120 3.30 -11.94 0.81
N VAL A 121 2.40 -12.07 1.79
CA VAL A 121 1.86 -11.00 2.62
C VAL A 121 2.01 -11.43 4.08
N GLY A 122 2.80 -10.71 4.86
CA GLY A 122 3.05 -11.02 6.26
C GLY A 122 3.63 -9.82 6.99
N GLU A 123 3.98 -9.97 8.25
CA GLU A 123 4.57 -8.90 9.06
C GLU A 123 6.08 -9.16 9.22
N ILE A 124 6.93 -8.16 8.97
CA ILE A 124 8.39 -8.25 9.19
C ILE A 124 8.79 -7.48 10.45
N GLY A 125 9.57 -8.12 11.33
CA GLY A 125 10.08 -7.54 12.58
C GLY A 125 9.00 -7.27 13.63
N GLU A 126 9.35 -6.95 14.87
CA GLU A 126 8.38 -6.70 15.97
C GLU A 126 7.46 -5.47 15.78
N GLN A 127 7.43 -4.86 14.60
CA GLN A 127 6.67 -3.64 14.34
C GLN A 127 5.20 -3.98 14.02
N GLU A 128 4.32 -3.55 14.93
CA GLU A 128 2.87 -3.54 14.74
C GLU A 128 2.51 -2.86 13.41
N LYS A 129 1.56 -3.45 12.68
CA LYS A 129 1.06 -2.93 11.40
C LYS A 129 0.74 -1.43 11.52
N PRO A 130 1.34 -0.56 10.70
CA PRO A 130 1.05 0.87 10.76
C PRO A 130 -0.44 1.15 10.65
N ILE A 131 -0.95 1.98 11.55
CA ILE A 131 -2.38 2.30 11.65
C ILE A 131 -2.96 2.81 10.32
N TRP A 132 -2.15 3.52 9.53
CA TRP A 132 -2.57 4.04 8.22
C TRP A 132 -2.96 2.93 7.23
N ILE A 133 -2.38 1.73 7.32
CA ILE A 133 -2.74 0.60 6.45
C ILE A 133 -4.15 0.09 6.80
N ASN A 134 -4.50 0.02 8.09
CA ASN A 134 -5.84 -0.36 8.51
C ASN A 134 -6.89 0.65 8.03
N ILE A 135 -6.57 1.94 8.13
CA ILE A 135 -7.45 3.03 7.68
C ILE A 135 -7.61 3.01 6.15
N LEU A 136 -6.53 2.76 5.41
CA LEU A 136 -6.54 2.63 3.95
C LEU A 136 -7.42 1.46 3.49
N GLN A 137 -7.34 0.31 4.18
CA GLN A 137 -8.19 -0.85 3.91
C GLN A 137 -9.67 -0.55 4.18
N ASN A 138 -9.97 0.11 5.30
CA ASN A 138 -11.34 0.55 5.59
C ASN A 138 -11.87 1.52 4.53
N ALA A 139 -11.00 2.39 4.01
CA ALA A 139 -11.39 3.33 2.96
C ALA A 139 -11.83 2.58 1.69
N ALA A 140 -11.07 1.58 1.25
CA ALA A 140 -11.46 0.73 0.13
C ALA A 140 -12.78 -0.03 0.38
N ASP A 141 -12.99 -0.58 1.58
CA ASP A 141 -14.24 -1.26 1.92
C ASP A 141 -15.46 -0.34 1.79
N LEU A 142 -15.34 0.92 2.22
CA LEU A 142 -16.40 1.93 2.09
C LEU A 142 -16.68 2.23 0.62
N ILE A 143 -15.64 2.36 -0.20
CA ILE A 143 -15.78 2.62 -1.64
C ILE A 143 -16.51 1.47 -2.33
N LEU A 144 -16.16 0.22 -2.00
CA LEU A 144 -16.84 -0.96 -2.55
C LEU A 144 -18.31 -1.05 -2.14
N LYS A 145 -18.66 -0.55 -0.95
CA LYS A 145 -20.05 -0.43 -0.48
C LYS A 145 -20.79 0.78 -1.03
N SER A 146 -20.18 1.51 -1.97
CA SER A 146 -20.71 2.76 -2.53
C SER A 146 -20.90 3.88 -1.49
N GLU A 147 -20.14 3.84 -0.39
CA GLU A 147 -20.07 4.88 0.62
C GLU A 147 -18.98 5.91 0.28
N ASP A 148 -19.04 6.47 -0.94
CA ASP A 148 -17.95 7.23 -1.57
C ASP A 148 -17.44 8.40 -0.74
N ARG A 149 -18.34 9.16 -0.10
CA ARG A 149 -17.96 10.31 0.73
C ARG A 149 -17.16 9.89 1.97
N ALA A 150 -17.57 8.78 2.60
CA ALA A 150 -16.87 8.24 3.76
C ALA A 150 -15.52 7.63 3.34
N GLY A 151 -15.50 6.91 2.21
CA GLY A 151 -14.27 6.38 1.60
C GLY A 151 -13.25 7.48 1.29
N LEU A 152 -13.68 8.58 0.66
CA LEU A 152 -12.82 9.74 0.36
C LEU A 152 -12.24 10.39 1.63
N VAL A 153 -13.04 10.56 2.68
CA VAL A 153 -12.54 11.11 3.95
C VAL A 153 -11.55 10.14 4.60
N MET A 154 -11.85 8.85 4.61
CA MET A 154 -11.01 7.81 5.18
C MET A 154 -9.66 7.69 4.44
N LEU A 155 -9.66 7.81 3.11
CA LEU A 155 -8.45 7.88 2.28
C LEU A 155 -7.53 9.02 2.70
N GLN A 156 -8.10 10.20 2.94
CA GLN A 156 -7.35 11.37 3.34
C GLN A 156 -6.78 11.25 4.76
N ILE A 157 -7.49 10.57 5.66
CA ILE A 157 -7.00 10.25 7.00
C ILE A 157 -5.85 9.23 6.91
N ALA A 158 -5.99 8.18 6.10
CA ALA A 158 -4.93 7.20 5.87
C ALA A 158 -3.65 7.88 5.38
N PHE A 159 -3.78 8.81 4.44
CA PHE A 159 -2.65 9.56 3.92
C PHE A 159 -1.99 10.47 4.98
N ASP A 160 -2.76 11.12 5.86
CA ASP A 160 -2.17 11.90 6.97
C ASP A 160 -1.32 11.03 7.90
N PHE A 161 -1.82 9.87 8.31
CA PHE A 161 -1.07 8.95 9.15
C PHE A 161 0.16 8.35 8.44
N PHE A 162 0.09 8.15 7.12
CA PHE A 162 1.26 7.77 6.33
C PHE A 162 2.33 8.86 6.37
N LEU A 163 1.97 10.13 6.16
CA LEU A 163 2.91 11.26 6.23
C LEU A 163 3.56 11.37 7.62
N ASP A 164 2.80 11.15 8.69
CA ASP A 164 3.32 11.13 10.07
C ASP A 164 4.31 9.99 10.29
N SER A 165 3.99 8.79 9.79
CA SER A 165 4.90 7.64 9.85
C SER A 165 6.19 7.91 9.08
N LEU A 166 6.09 8.47 7.87
CA LEU A 166 7.24 8.80 7.04
C LEU A 166 8.13 9.89 7.67
N LEU A 167 7.53 10.94 8.24
CA LEU A 167 8.28 11.96 9.00
C LEU A 167 9.04 11.36 10.17
N GLY A 168 8.39 10.48 10.96
CA GLY A 168 9.04 9.79 12.06
C GLY A 168 10.24 8.96 11.61
N GLN A 169 10.12 8.26 10.47
CA GLN A 169 11.23 7.51 9.86
C GLN A 169 12.36 8.40 9.35
N LEU A 170 12.08 9.66 9.00
CA LEU A 170 13.07 10.67 8.63
C LEU A 170 13.67 11.40 9.85
N GLY A 171 13.31 11.00 11.08
CA GLY A 171 13.78 11.62 12.32
C GLY A 171 13.15 12.99 12.62
N LEU A 172 12.03 13.32 11.96
CA LEU A 172 11.32 14.57 12.16
C LEU A 172 10.16 14.38 13.14
N THR A 173 10.01 15.33 14.07
CA THR A 173 9.02 15.27 15.15
C THR A 173 7.84 16.21 14.93
N GLU A 174 6.75 16.00 15.67
CA GLU A 174 5.59 16.90 15.69
C GLU A 174 5.99 18.35 16.01
N ASN A 175 7.01 18.56 16.85
CA ASN A 175 7.53 19.89 17.16
C ASN A 175 8.17 20.57 15.93
N ASN A 176 8.85 19.79 15.08
CA ASN A 176 9.40 20.31 13.82
C ASN A 176 8.26 20.77 12.89
N VAL A 177 7.19 19.97 12.77
CA VAL A 177 6.02 20.32 11.95
C VAL A 177 5.30 21.56 12.50
N LYS A 178 5.11 21.66 13.83
CA LYS A 178 4.53 22.85 14.47
C LYS A 178 5.37 24.11 14.24
N ALA A 179 6.69 24.00 14.36
CA ALA A 179 7.60 25.11 14.10
C ALA A 179 7.54 25.55 12.62
N ALA A 180 7.57 24.59 11.69
CA ALA A 180 7.46 24.84 10.26
C ALA A 180 6.12 25.49 9.88
N THR A 181 5.01 24.99 10.42
CA THR A 181 3.66 25.54 10.25
C THR A 181 3.60 27.02 10.66
N ARG A 182 4.17 27.37 11.82
CA ARG A 182 4.22 28.77 12.30
C ARG A 182 5.12 29.65 11.44
N SER A 183 6.32 29.15 11.09
CA SER A 183 7.31 29.89 10.31
C SER A 183 6.82 30.17 8.89
N TRP A 184 6.29 29.13 8.22
CA TRP A 184 5.88 29.20 6.82
C TRP A 184 4.44 29.68 6.64
N LYS A 185 3.65 29.77 7.72
CA LYS A 185 2.24 30.17 7.71
C LYS A 185 1.39 29.29 6.77
N ILE A 186 1.61 27.98 6.81
CA ILE A 186 0.88 26.98 6.02
C ILE A 186 0.20 25.95 6.92
N SER A 187 -0.71 25.15 6.38
CA SER A 187 -1.34 24.06 7.13
C SER A 187 -0.34 22.98 7.52
N ASP A 188 -0.63 22.27 8.60
CA ASP A 188 0.16 21.14 9.13
C ASP A 188 0.51 20.13 8.02
N ARG A 189 -0.48 19.63 7.28
CA ARG A 189 -0.27 18.74 6.12
C ARG A 189 0.69 19.32 5.08
N ARG A 190 0.55 20.60 4.71
CA ARG A 190 1.45 21.24 3.73
C ARG A 190 2.87 21.37 4.29
N ALA A 191 3.02 21.58 5.60
CA ALA A 191 4.32 21.56 6.25
C ALA A 191 4.93 20.15 6.20
N LYS A 192 4.17 19.10 6.52
CA LYS A 192 4.63 17.70 6.44
C LYS A 192 5.15 17.36 5.04
N ILE A 193 4.36 17.65 4.01
CA ILE A 193 4.74 17.40 2.61
C ILE A 193 6.04 18.13 2.26
N ARG A 194 6.13 19.44 2.49
CA ARG A 194 7.35 20.22 2.17
C ARG A 194 8.59 19.72 2.92
N MET A 195 8.42 19.28 4.17
CA MET A 195 9.51 18.73 4.96
C MET A 195 9.99 17.39 4.42
N ILE A 196 9.07 16.50 4.06
CA ILE A 196 9.38 15.22 3.40
C ILE A 196 10.09 15.49 2.06
N GLU A 197 9.53 16.37 1.22
CA GLU A 197 10.10 16.69 -0.08
C GLU A 197 11.51 17.29 0.01
N GLY A 198 11.80 18.04 1.08
CA GLY A 198 13.14 18.55 1.36
C GLY A 198 14.17 17.47 1.73
N GLN A 199 13.73 16.27 2.13
CA GLN A 199 14.59 15.15 2.52
C GLN A 199 14.75 14.10 1.43
N ILE A 200 13.68 13.77 0.71
CA ILE A 200 13.65 12.65 -0.24
C ILE A 200 13.32 13.06 -1.69
N GLY A 201 13.11 14.35 -1.95
CA GLY A 201 12.76 14.85 -3.28
C GLY A 201 11.25 15.04 -3.47
N LYS A 202 10.88 15.66 -4.59
CA LYS A 202 9.50 16.08 -4.88
C LYS A 202 8.73 15.00 -5.63
N LEU A 203 7.42 14.97 -5.42
CA LEU A 203 6.51 14.20 -6.26
C LEU A 203 6.43 14.79 -7.68
N PRO A 204 6.02 13.98 -8.67
CA PRO A 204 5.60 14.49 -9.98
C PRO A 204 4.54 15.60 -9.85
N GLU A 205 4.62 16.61 -10.72
CA GLU A 205 3.72 17.78 -10.66
C GLU A 205 2.25 17.40 -10.86
N ASP A 206 1.98 16.45 -11.76
CA ASP A 206 0.64 15.94 -12.03
C ASP A 206 0.03 15.24 -10.81
N LEU A 207 0.82 14.45 -10.08
CA LEU A 207 0.38 13.79 -8.86
C LEU A 207 0.15 14.80 -7.73
N THR A 208 0.98 15.84 -7.67
CA THR A 208 0.82 16.96 -6.72
C THR A 208 -0.50 17.69 -6.94
N LEU A 209 -0.86 17.97 -8.20
CA LEU A 209 -2.14 18.61 -8.55
C LEU A 209 -3.33 17.74 -8.13
N LYS A 210 -3.30 16.43 -8.43
CA LYS A 210 -4.36 15.50 -8.02
C LYS A 210 -4.55 15.44 -6.50
N LEU A 211 -3.46 15.50 -5.72
CA LEU A 211 -3.54 15.55 -4.25
C LEU A 211 -4.18 16.85 -3.73
N VAL A 212 -3.95 17.97 -4.42
CA VAL A 212 -4.61 19.24 -4.11
C VAL A 212 -6.11 19.13 -4.36
N ASP A 213 -6.51 18.60 -5.52
CA ASP A 213 -7.92 18.40 -5.90
C ASP A 213 -8.64 17.51 -4.87
N LEU A 214 -8.00 16.42 -4.43
CA LEU A 214 -8.54 15.55 -3.38
C LEU A 214 -8.70 16.25 -2.03
N ALA A 215 -7.73 17.07 -1.63
CA ALA A 215 -7.81 17.82 -0.39
C ALA A 215 -8.95 18.85 -0.44
N GLU A 216 -9.16 19.50 -1.59
CA GLU A 216 -10.28 20.40 -1.82
C GLU A 216 -11.62 19.67 -1.79
N GLN A 217 -11.73 18.51 -2.45
CA GLN A 217 -12.92 17.66 -2.42
C GLN A 217 -13.28 17.20 -1.00
N ARG A 218 -12.30 16.75 -0.21
CA ARG A 218 -12.51 16.44 1.21
C ARG A 218 -13.05 17.63 1.98
N ASN A 219 -12.47 18.82 1.79
CA ASN A 219 -12.94 20.02 2.49
C ASN A 219 -14.37 20.40 2.11
N ARG A 220 -14.77 20.18 0.85
CA ARG A 220 -16.17 20.34 0.40
C ARG A 220 -17.09 19.33 1.08
N ILE A 221 -16.70 18.06 1.16
CA ILE A 221 -17.47 16.99 1.81
C ILE A 221 -17.62 17.24 3.31
N VAL A 222 -16.52 17.53 4.01
CA VAL A 222 -16.47 17.60 5.48
C VAL A 222 -17.03 18.93 6.01
N HIS A 223 -16.79 20.04 5.32
CA HIS A 223 -17.13 21.38 5.82
C HIS A 223 -18.24 22.07 5.04
N GLY A 224 -18.78 21.46 3.98
CA GLY A 224 -19.85 22.05 3.17
C GLY A 224 -19.47 23.36 2.46
N LYS A 225 -18.19 23.75 2.47
CA LYS A 225 -17.72 24.98 1.82
C LYS A 225 -17.78 24.79 0.32
N LYS A 226 -18.55 25.62 -0.40
CA LYS A 226 -18.36 25.75 -1.87
C LYS A 226 -16.96 26.30 -2.11
N SER A 227 -16.07 25.46 -2.65
CA SER A 227 -14.76 25.92 -3.11
C SER A 227 -14.93 26.98 -4.19
N LYS A 228 -13.99 27.92 -4.29
CA LYS A 228 -13.94 28.93 -5.36
C LYS A 228 -13.42 28.36 -6.69
N THR A 229 -12.97 27.12 -6.70
CA THR A 229 -12.29 26.46 -7.82
C THR A 229 -13.21 25.45 -8.51
N ASP A 230 -13.21 25.48 -9.86
CA ASP A 230 -13.75 24.45 -10.75
C ASP A 230 -12.90 23.15 -10.70
N SER A 231 -12.47 22.74 -9.51
CA SER A 231 -11.72 21.49 -9.34
C SER A 231 -12.65 20.33 -9.71
N PRO A 232 -12.23 19.44 -10.62
CA PRO A 232 -13.04 18.28 -10.97
C PRO A 232 -13.24 17.40 -9.74
N ASP A 233 -14.45 16.86 -9.59
CA ASP A 233 -14.72 15.84 -8.57
C ASP A 233 -14.10 14.54 -9.03
N LEU A 234 -13.13 14.03 -8.28
CA LEU A 234 -12.59 12.70 -8.49
C LEU A 234 -13.59 11.67 -7.97
N THR A 235 -13.75 10.59 -8.70
CA THR A 235 -14.44 9.40 -8.18
C THR A 235 -13.65 8.82 -7.01
N SER A 236 -14.34 8.07 -6.16
CA SER A 236 -13.71 7.35 -5.03
C SER A 236 -12.59 6.41 -5.47
N ALA A 237 -12.75 5.74 -6.63
CA ALA A 237 -11.73 4.89 -7.21
C ALA A 237 -10.50 5.68 -7.69
N GLU A 238 -10.70 6.80 -8.39
CA GLU A 238 -9.60 7.68 -8.81
C GLU A 238 -8.86 8.26 -7.59
N ALA A 239 -9.60 8.66 -6.56
CA ALA A 239 -9.02 9.11 -5.30
C ALA A 239 -8.17 8.04 -4.62
N PHE A 240 -8.65 6.79 -4.61
CA PHE A 240 -7.92 5.66 -4.05
C PHE A 240 -6.60 5.47 -4.81
N GLN A 241 -6.66 5.45 -6.15
CA GLN A 241 -5.50 5.32 -7.01
C GLN A 241 -4.46 6.43 -6.75
N VAL A 242 -4.89 7.70 -6.69
CA VAL A 242 -3.99 8.83 -6.43
C VAL A 242 -3.26 8.67 -5.09
N ILE A 243 -3.96 8.21 -4.04
CA ILE A 243 -3.35 8.01 -2.72
C ILE A 243 -2.33 6.86 -2.75
N ILE A 244 -2.64 5.75 -3.43
CA ILE A 244 -1.71 4.63 -3.59
C ILE A 244 -0.47 5.03 -4.41
N GLU A 245 -0.67 5.70 -5.55
CA GLU A 245 0.41 6.21 -6.40
C GLU A 245 1.31 7.17 -5.61
N THR A 246 0.72 8.00 -4.76
CA THR A 246 1.46 8.93 -3.89
C THR A 246 2.29 8.22 -2.84
N ILE A 247 1.70 7.27 -2.12
CA ILE A 247 2.42 6.47 -1.10
C ILE A 247 3.59 5.72 -1.74
N THR A 248 3.34 5.10 -2.88
CA THR A 248 4.35 4.34 -3.64
C THR A 248 5.48 5.26 -4.10
N SER A 249 5.15 6.42 -4.68
CA SER A 249 6.13 7.40 -5.13
C SER A 249 7.03 7.91 -4.00
N TYR A 250 6.46 8.18 -2.81
CA TYR A 250 7.26 8.58 -1.65
C TYR A 250 8.17 7.46 -1.15
N ASN A 251 7.71 6.21 -1.17
CA ASN A 251 8.55 5.07 -0.80
C ASN A 251 9.72 4.91 -1.79
N ASP A 252 9.45 5.01 -3.10
CA ASP A 252 10.48 4.93 -4.14
C ASP A 252 11.53 6.03 -4.00
N LEU A 253 11.08 7.27 -3.78
CA LEU A 253 11.95 8.43 -3.52
C LEU A 253 12.81 8.22 -2.28
N LYS A 254 12.23 7.70 -1.20
CA LYS A 254 12.95 7.38 0.04
C LYS A 254 14.03 6.33 -0.21
N TYR A 255 13.72 5.26 -0.94
CA TYR A 255 14.70 4.21 -1.25
C TYR A 255 15.81 4.71 -2.16
N ALA A 256 15.49 5.52 -3.17
CA ALA A 256 16.49 6.15 -4.03
C ALA A 256 17.44 7.02 -3.20
N ALA A 257 16.90 7.89 -2.33
CA ALA A 257 17.69 8.75 -1.46
C ALA A 257 18.57 7.97 -0.47
N GLN A 258 18.13 6.81 0.03
CA GLN A 258 18.93 5.92 0.88
C GLN A 258 20.05 5.24 0.10
N ARG A 259 19.77 4.75 -1.11
CA ARG A 259 20.77 4.13 -1.98
C ARG A 259 21.89 5.10 -2.32
N ASP A 260 21.56 6.34 -2.66
CA ASP A 260 22.55 7.36 -3.01
C ASP A 260 23.44 7.73 -1.82
N LYS A 261 22.90 7.73 -0.58
CA LYS A 261 23.70 7.95 0.64
C LYS A 261 24.74 6.85 0.87
N VAL A 262 24.35 5.57 0.70
CA VAL A 262 25.26 4.44 0.86
C VAL A 262 26.39 4.49 -0.18
N LEU A 263 26.08 4.83 -1.43
CA LEU A 263 27.10 4.96 -2.48
C LEU A 263 28.09 6.10 -2.25
N VAL A 264 27.67 7.17 -1.57
CA VAL A 264 28.56 8.28 -1.19
C VAL A 264 29.45 7.89 -0.01
N GLU A 265 28.95 7.13 0.95
CA GLU A 265 29.73 6.64 2.09
C GLU A 265 30.76 5.56 1.70
N GLU A 266 30.48 4.74 0.68
CA GLU A 266 31.44 3.76 0.13
C GLU A 266 32.52 4.39 -0.77
N ALA A 267 32.35 5.65 -1.18
CA ALA A 267 33.27 6.37 -2.05
C ALA A 267 34.29 7.26 -1.28
N ILE A 268 34.24 7.27 0.06
CA ILE A 268 35.12 8.02 0.98
C ILE A 268 36.03 7.04 1.71
#